data_AF-A0A3S9E9V2-F1
#
_entry.id   AF-A0A3S9E9V2-F1
#
_cell.length_a   1.000
_cell.length_b   1.000
_cell.length_c   1.000
_cell.angle_alpha   90.00
_cell.angle_beta   90.00
_cell.angle_gamma   90.00
#
_symmetry.space_group_name_H-M   'P 1'
#
loop_
_entity.id
_entity.type
_entity.pdbx_description
1 polymer ?
#
loop_
_entity_poly.entity_id
_entity_poly.type
_entity_poly.pdbx_seq_one_letter_code
_entity_poly.pdbx_strand_id
1 'polypeptide(L)'
;MTVHFIGAGPGAADLITLRGARLLASCPVCLHAGSIVAPELLEHCAPGTKLIDTAPMSLDEIEAEYVATHKAGHDVARLHSGDLSVWSAVAEQIRRLEKHGIPYTLTPGVPSFAAAAAALRRELTIPEVAQSLVLTRISGRASKMPPGETLAGFGRTGATLAIHLAIHAIDRVVAELTPHYGGDCPVAIVFRASWPDERVLTGTLATIEALLAADPMERTAIIFVGRSLAAEDFGESSLYDAHYQRRFRGRDGL
;
A
#
# COMPACT_ATOMS: atom_id res chain seq x y z
N MET A 1 12.56 24.14 10.13
CA MET A 1 12.57 22.78 10.68
C MET A 1 11.18 22.18 10.61
N THR A 2 11.04 21.13 9.80
CA THR A 2 9.80 20.38 9.57
C THR A 2 10.10 18.89 9.45
N VAL A 3 9.22 18.04 9.98
CA VAL A 3 9.24 16.60 9.70
C VAL A 3 8.41 16.31 8.46
N HIS A 4 9.05 15.87 7.39
CA HIS A 4 8.41 15.50 6.15
C HIS A 4 8.17 13.98 6.11
N PHE A 5 6.96 13.55 6.46
CA PHE A 5 6.56 12.18 6.19
C PHE A 5 6.35 11.98 4.70
N ILE A 6 6.92 10.91 4.16
CA ILE A 6 6.95 10.63 2.72
C ILE A 6 6.58 9.16 2.51
N GLY A 7 5.55 8.93 1.71
CA GLY A 7 5.29 7.60 1.15
C GLY A 7 6.36 7.26 0.12
N ALA A 8 7.20 6.27 0.45
CA ALA A 8 8.32 5.83 -0.38
C ALA A 8 7.89 5.03 -1.62
N GLY A 9 6.62 4.62 -1.70
CA GLY A 9 6.15 3.71 -2.74
C GLY A 9 6.37 2.23 -2.39
N PRO A 10 6.02 1.32 -3.31
CA PRO A 10 5.91 -0.13 -3.05
C PRO A 10 7.24 -0.88 -2.95
N GLY A 11 8.33 -0.31 -3.47
CA GLY A 11 9.62 -0.99 -3.57
C GLY A 11 10.58 -0.26 -4.48
N ALA A 12 10.30 -0.28 -5.79
CA ALA A 12 11.17 0.37 -6.78
C ALA A 12 11.39 1.85 -6.46
N ALA A 13 12.66 2.29 -6.52
CA ALA A 13 13.06 3.63 -6.11
C ALA A 13 12.44 4.72 -7.00
N ASP A 14 12.17 4.42 -8.26
CA ASP A 14 11.57 5.35 -9.23
C ASP A 14 10.04 5.52 -9.06
N LEU A 15 9.41 4.73 -8.18
CA LEU A 15 7.99 4.88 -7.82
C LEU A 15 7.76 5.86 -6.65
N ILE A 16 8.82 6.45 -6.10
CA ILE A 16 8.68 7.61 -5.22
C ILE A 16 8.16 8.82 -6.01
N THR A 17 7.37 9.66 -5.36
CA THR A 17 6.92 10.90 -6.02
C THR A 17 8.08 11.87 -6.22
N LEU A 18 7.99 12.72 -7.25
CA LEU A 18 8.96 13.81 -7.47
C LEU A 18 9.11 14.72 -6.25
N ARG A 19 8.03 14.94 -5.50
CA ARG A 19 8.08 15.69 -4.22
C ARG A 19 8.87 14.92 -3.16
N GLY A 20 8.62 13.62 -3.03
CA GLY A 20 9.34 12.76 -2.07
C GLY A 20 10.85 12.74 -2.33
N ALA A 21 11.27 12.52 -3.57
CA ALA A 21 12.70 12.54 -3.95
C ALA A 21 13.37 13.90 -3.66
N ARG A 22 12.69 15.02 -3.97
CA ARG A 22 13.21 16.37 -3.67
C ARG A 22 13.36 16.61 -2.18
N LEU A 23 12.40 16.15 -1.37
CA LEU A 23 12.48 16.28 0.08
C LEU A 23 13.62 15.45 0.66
N LEU A 24 13.81 14.20 0.20
CA LEU A 24 14.95 13.36 0.57
C LEU A 24 16.28 14.05 0.26
N ALA A 25 16.42 14.64 -0.93
CA ALA A 25 17.63 15.35 -1.32
C ALA A 25 17.91 16.62 -0.51
N SER A 26 16.89 17.19 0.14
CA SER A 26 17.02 18.46 0.89
C SER A 26 17.17 18.28 2.40
N CYS A 27 16.73 17.16 2.97
CA CYS A 27 16.73 16.96 4.41
C CYS A 27 18.10 16.46 4.91
N PRO A 28 18.73 17.13 5.90
CA PRO A 28 20.00 16.68 6.48
C PRO A 28 19.87 15.42 7.35
N VAL A 29 18.64 15.02 7.71
CA VAL A 29 18.36 13.80 8.48
C VAL A 29 17.27 12.99 7.76
N CYS A 30 17.49 11.68 7.60
CA CYS A 30 16.54 10.75 7.01
C CYS A 30 16.28 9.58 7.97
N LEU A 31 15.04 9.45 8.42
CA LEU A 31 14.56 8.31 9.19
C LEU A 31 13.82 7.37 8.22
N HIS A 32 14.21 6.10 8.14
CA HIS A 32 13.56 5.10 7.28
C HIS A 32 13.20 3.84 8.05
N ALA A 33 12.14 3.15 7.62
CA ALA A 33 11.63 1.96 8.29
C ALA A 33 12.23 0.66 7.73
N GLY A 34 13.53 0.45 7.97
CA GLY A 34 14.28 -0.78 7.68
C GLY A 34 13.95 -1.50 6.37
N SER A 35 13.73 -2.82 6.46
CA SER A 35 13.71 -3.78 5.34
C SER A 35 12.58 -3.61 4.31
N ILE A 36 11.66 -2.66 4.51
CA ILE A 36 10.53 -2.41 3.60
C ILE A 36 10.72 -1.09 2.83
N VAL A 37 11.87 -0.42 3.02
CA VAL A 37 12.33 0.68 2.17
C VAL A 37 13.54 0.18 1.39
N ALA A 38 13.47 0.24 0.07
CA ALA A 38 14.56 -0.19 -0.81
C ALA A 38 15.81 0.67 -0.54
N PRO A 39 17.00 0.07 -0.34
CA PRO A 39 18.24 0.82 -0.13
C PRO A 39 18.51 1.88 -1.21
N GLU A 40 18.11 1.58 -2.45
CA GLU A 40 18.23 2.45 -3.61
C GLU A 40 17.48 3.79 -3.44
N LEU A 41 16.42 3.85 -2.62
CA LEU A 41 15.74 5.11 -2.30
C LEU A 41 16.64 6.07 -1.51
N LEU A 42 17.57 5.54 -0.71
CA LEU A 42 18.47 6.34 0.11
C LEU A 42 19.54 7.04 -0.74
N GLU A 43 19.75 6.59 -1.99
CA GLU A 43 20.63 7.27 -2.95
C GLU A 43 20.13 8.66 -3.35
N HIS A 44 18.84 8.95 -3.13
CA HIS A 44 18.30 10.31 -3.30
C HIS A 44 18.69 11.28 -2.18
N CYS A 45 19.24 10.80 -1.06
CA CYS A 45 19.67 11.67 0.03
C CYS A 45 20.93 12.45 -0.37
N ALA A 46 21.07 13.69 0.09
CA ALA A 46 22.30 14.44 -0.13
C ALA A 46 23.51 13.79 0.57
N PRO A 47 24.74 13.95 0.04
CA PRO A 47 25.95 13.55 0.74
C PRO A 47 26.01 14.13 2.16
N GLY A 48 26.33 13.29 3.15
CA GLY A 48 26.40 13.71 4.56
C GLY A 48 25.05 13.70 5.31
N THR A 49 23.95 13.27 4.67
CA THR A 49 22.67 13.06 5.36
C THR A 49 22.83 12.02 6.48
N LYS A 50 22.36 12.33 7.69
CA LYS A 50 22.29 11.36 8.80
C LYS A 50 21.16 10.37 8.50
N LEU A 51 21.51 9.14 8.13
CA LEU A 51 20.58 8.04 7.93
C LEU A 51 20.32 7.31 9.25
N ILE A 52 19.05 7.14 9.61
CA ILE A 52 18.60 6.46 10.84
C ILE A 52 17.62 5.36 10.47
N ASP A 53 18.03 4.11 10.66
CA ASP A 53 17.11 2.97 10.55
C ASP A 53 16.24 2.89 11.81
N THR A 54 14.93 2.99 11.60
CA THR A 54 13.93 3.00 12.67
C THR A 54 13.30 1.64 12.92
N ALA A 55 13.62 0.62 12.11
CA ALA A 55 13.11 -0.74 12.33
C ALA A 55 13.46 -1.33 13.71
N PRO A 56 14.66 -1.12 14.29
CA PRO A 56 14.95 -1.61 15.64
C PRO A 56 14.46 -0.69 16.75
N MET A 57 13.93 0.50 16.43
CA MET A 57 13.59 1.53 17.40
C MET A 57 12.13 1.43 17.86
N SER A 58 11.91 1.72 19.14
CA SER A 58 10.60 1.98 19.71
C SER A 58 10.06 3.35 19.30
N LEU A 59 8.75 3.56 19.47
CA LEU A 59 8.11 4.86 19.21
C LEU A 59 8.70 5.98 20.08
N ASP A 60 9.08 5.70 21.33
CA ASP A 60 9.66 6.70 22.23
C ASP A 60 11.09 7.08 21.80
N GLU A 61 11.87 6.14 21.27
CA GLU A 61 13.19 6.44 20.67
C GLU A 61 13.06 7.24 19.38
N ILE A 62 12.08 6.91 18.54
CA ILE A 62 11.75 7.70 17.34
C ILE A 62 11.34 9.13 17.72
N GLU A 63 10.49 9.27 18.74
CA GLU A 63 10.09 10.57 19.28
C GLU A 63 11.30 11.37 19.79
N ALA A 64 12.25 10.71 20.47
CA ALA A 64 13.48 11.35 20.94
C ALA A 64 14.33 11.89 19.78
N GLU A 65 14.46 11.15 18.67
CA GLU A 65 15.16 11.64 17.47
C GLU A 65 14.47 12.85 16.85
N TYR A 66 13.12 12.89 16.80
CA TYR A 66 12.40 14.07 16.33
C TYR A 66 12.68 15.29 17.20
N VAL A 67 12.62 15.14 18.53
CA VAL A 67 12.88 16.25 19.47
C VAL A 67 14.33 16.72 19.37
N ALA A 68 15.29 15.81 19.30
CA ALA A 68 16.71 16.15 19.16
C ALA A 68 16.99 16.89 17.85
N THR A 69 16.44 16.40 16.74
CA THR A 69 16.63 16.99 15.41
C THR A 69 15.92 18.35 15.29
N HIS A 70 14.74 18.48 15.91
CA HIS A 70 14.01 19.75 15.98
C HIS A 70 14.81 20.82 16.74
N LYS A 71 15.39 20.47 17.89
CA LYS A 71 16.27 21.38 18.66
C LYS A 71 17.51 21.82 17.88
N ALA A 72 18.00 20.97 16.97
CA ALA A 72 19.11 21.29 16.07
C ALA A 72 18.67 22.13 14.85
N GLY A 73 17.37 22.38 14.65
CA GLY A 73 16.86 23.19 13.53
C GLY A 73 16.86 22.48 12.17
N HIS A 74 17.04 21.15 12.14
CA HIS A 74 17.24 20.37 10.92
C HIS A 74 15.94 19.74 10.40
N ASP A 75 15.64 19.91 9.11
CA ASP A 75 14.51 19.20 8.49
C ASP A 75 14.74 17.68 8.48
N VAL A 76 13.65 16.91 8.59
CA VAL A 76 13.68 15.44 8.63
C VAL A 76 12.89 14.87 7.47
N ALA A 77 13.50 14.02 6.67
CA ALA A 77 12.76 13.12 5.78
C ALA A 77 12.39 11.85 6.57
N ARG A 78 11.10 11.54 6.68
CA ARG A 78 10.61 10.31 7.33
C ARG A 78 9.95 9.41 6.31
N LEU A 79 10.64 8.35 5.90
CA LEU A 79 10.16 7.38 4.92
C LEU A 79 9.27 6.31 5.55
N HIS A 80 8.15 6.06 4.89
CA HIS A 80 7.25 4.93 5.15
C HIS A 80 6.97 4.19 3.84
N SER A 81 6.99 2.85 3.87
CA SER A 81 6.65 2.03 2.70
C SER A 81 5.24 2.32 2.20
N GLY A 82 5.05 2.30 0.88
CA GLY A 82 3.77 2.52 0.22
C GLY A 82 3.28 3.97 0.37
N ASP A 83 2.07 4.11 0.88
CA ASP A 83 1.43 5.39 1.14
C ASP A 83 1.16 5.60 2.65
N LEU A 84 1.09 6.87 3.06
CA LEU A 84 0.92 7.25 4.46
C LEU A 84 -0.49 6.97 4.99
N SER A 85 -1.51 6.84 4.13
CA SER A 85 -2.90 6.68 4.55
C SER A 85 -3.26 5.28 5.05
N VAL A 86 -2.46 4.26 4.75
CA VAL A 86 -2.84 2.86 5.00
C VAL A 86 -1.77 2.13 5.83
N TRP A 87 -2.13 1.74 7.06
CA TRP A 87 -1.31 0.97 8.02
C TRP A 87 0.15 1.44 8.20
N SER A 88 0.41 2.74 8.01
CA SER A 88 1.76 3.33 8.07
C SER A 88 2.29 3.58 9.48
N ALA A 89 1.43 3.55 10.51
CA ALA A 89 1.70 4.04 11.86
C ALA A 89 2.13 5.53 11.92
N VAL A 90 1.76 6.34 10.92
CA VAL A 90 2.04 7.79 10.95
C VAL A 90 1.19 8.51 12.00
N ALA A 91 -0.03 8.04 12.27
CA ALA A 91 -0.98 8.69 13.16
C ALA A 91 -0.47 8.82 14.60
N GLU A 92 0.18 7.78 15.14
CA GLU A 92 0.76 7.83 16.47
C GLU A 92 1.96 8.77 16.57
N GLN A 93 2.77 8.86 15.50
CA GLN A 93 3.91 9.76 15.43
C GLN A 93 3.47 11.23 15.32
N ILE A 94 2.47 11.53 14.49
CA ILE A 94 1.86 12.87 14.39
C ILE A 94 1.41 13.35 15.77
N ARG A 95 0.68 12.52 16.51
CA ARG A 95 0.23 12.87 17.87
C ARG A 95 1.39 13.20 18.82
N ARG A 96 2.56 12.53 18.68
CA ARG A 96 3.77 12.87 19.44
C ARG A 96 4.37 14.20 18.97
N LEU A 97 4.47 14.44 17.67
CA LEU A 97 4.98 15.71 17.12
C LEU A 97 4.12 16.90 17.55
N GLU A 98 2.80 16.78 17.50
CA GLU A 98 1.84 17.80 17.94
C GLU A 98 2.02 18.15 19.42
N LYS A 99 2.26 17.15 20.28
CA LYS A 99 2.55 17.37 21.71
C LYS A 99 3.79 18.24 21.94
N HIS A 100 4.77 18.19 21.04
CA HIS A 100 6.00 18.99 21.10
C HIS A 100 5.95 20.26 20.26
N GLY A 101 4.85 20.53 19.55
CA GLY A 101 4.74 21.67 18.64
C GLY A 101 5.67 21.57 17.42
N ILE A 102 6.06 20.36 17.01
CA ILE A 102 6.98 20.15 15.87
C ILE A 102 6.17 20.16 14.56
N PRO A 103 6.48 21.07 13.61
CA PRO A 103 5.78 21.11 12.32
C PRO A 103 6.02 19.86 11.48
N TYR A 104 5.01 19.43 10.72
CA TYR A 104 5.13 18.30 9.81
C TYR A 104 4.35 18.48 8.50
N THR A 105 4.70 17.70 7.49
CA THR A 105 3.96 17.58 6.22
C THR A 105 3.77 16.12 5.83
N LEU A 106 2.76 15.84 5.01
CA LEU A 106 2.48 14.52 4.45
C LEU A 106 2.65 14.58 2.93
N THR A 107 3.61 13.83 2.39
CA THR A 107 3.74 13.60 0.95
C THR A 107 3.21 12.20 0.61
N PRO A 108 2.13 12.08 -0.19
CA PRO A 108 1.56 10.79 -0.51
C PRO A 108 2.53 9.95 -1.36
N GLY A 109 2.36 8.63 -1.30
CA GLY A 109 3.12 7.66 -2.06
C GLY A 109 2.21 6.75 -2.89
N VAL A 110 2.82 5.89 -3.70
CA VAL A 110 2.09 4.84 -4.42
C VAL A 110 1.80 3.69 -3.45
N PRO A 111 0.52 3.40 -3.12
CA PRO A 111 0.19 2.31 -2.22
C PRO A 111 0.43 0.96 -2.90
N SER A 112 0.76 -0.05 -2.10
CA SER A 112 1.17 -1.35 -2.60
C SER A 112 0.07 -2.07 -3.40
N PHE A 113 -1.22 -1.87 -3.09
CA PHE A 113 -2.32 -2.46 -3.87
C PHE A 113 -2.37 -1.92 -5.31
N ALA A 114 -2.00 -0.65 -5.53
CA ALA A 114 -1.97 -0.06 -6.86
C ALA A 114 -0.79 -0.61 -7.68
N ALA A 115 0.37 -0.77 -7.04
CA ALA A 115 1.53 -1.41 -7.65
C ALA A 115 1.23 -2.88 -8.02
N ALA A 116 0.56 -3.61 -7.13
CA ALA A 116 0.17 -4.98 -7.39
C ALA A 116 -0.89 -5.11 -8.49
N ALA A 117 -1.85 -4.17 -8.58
CA ALA A 117 -2.78 -4.11 -9.70
C ALA A 117 -2.07 -3.90 -11.05
N ALA A 118 -1.03 -3.04 -11.07
CA ALA A 118 -0.18 -2.83 -12.25
C ALA A 118 0.60 -4.11 -12.62
N ALA A 119 1.17 -4.82 -11.64
CA ALA A 119 1.83 -6.11 -11.86
C ALA A 119 0.89 -7.18 -12.45
N LEU A 120 -0.36 -7.21 -11.96
CA LEU A 120 -1.43 -8.06 -12.49
C LEU A 120 -1.94 -7.61 -13.87
N ARG A 121 -1.62 -6.39 -14.30
CA ARG A 121 -2.16 -5.73 -15.49
C ARG A 121 -3.68 -5.67 -15.47
N ARG A 122 -4.24 -5.35 -14.31
CA ARG A 122 -5.70 -5.31 -14.11
C ARG A 122 -6.14 -3.98 -13.52
N GLU A 123 -7.21 -3.44 -14.09
CA GLU A 123 -8.06 -2.49 -13.38
C GLU A 123 -8.89 -3.27 -12.36
N LEU A 124 -8.90 -2.83 -11.10
CA LEU A 124 -9.63 -3.55 -10.03
C LEU A 124 -11.13 -3.28 -10.05
N THR A 125 -11.53 -2.14 -10.62
CA THR A 125 -12.93 -1.73 -10.82
C THR A 125 -13.31 -1.89 -12.29
N ILE A 126 -14.25 -2.77 -12.56
CA ILE A 126 -14.67 -3.13 -13.92
C ILE A 126 -16.18 -2.88 -14.03
N PRO A 127 -16.67 -2.17 -15.07
CA PRO A 127 -18.10 -1.95 -15.27
C PRO A 127 -18.89 -3.26 -15.17
N GLU A 128 -20.03 -3.22 -14.49
CA GLU A 128 -20.96 -4.35 -14.30
C GLU A 128 -20.39 -5.58 -13.57
N VAL A 129 -19.09 -5.61 -13.25
CA VAL A 129 -18.42 -6.71 -12.53
C VAL A 129 -18.04 -6.31 -11.10
N ALA A 130 -17.34 -5.19 -10.93
CA ALA A 130 -16.93 -4.69 -9.62
C ALA A 130 -16.76 -3.17 -9.66
N GLN A 131 -17.50 -2.44 -8.83
CA GLN A 131 -17.41 -0.97 -8.73
C GLN A 131 -16.91 -0.51 -7.35
N SER A 132 -16.31 -1.43 -6.60
CA SER A 132 -15.81 -1.17 -5.25
C SER A 132 -14.58 -2.00 -4.97
N LEU A 133 -13.65 -1.40 -4.23
CA LEU A 133 -12.44 -2.04 -3.73
C LEU A 133 -12.41 -1.86 -2.22
N VAL A 134 -12.26 -2.97 -1.49
CA VAL A 134 -12.08 -2.95 -0.04
C VAL A 134 -10.62 -3.19 0.28
N LEU A 135 -9.96 -2.18 0.85
CA LEU A 135 -8.64 -2.34 1.45
C LEU A 135 -8.82 -2.82 2.89
N THR A 136 -8.33 -4.01 3.20
CA THR A 136 -8.50 -4.58 4.54
C THR A 136 -7.30 -5.43 4.94
N ARG A 137 -7.35 -5.97 6.15
CA ARG A 137 -6.36 -6.89 6.72
C ARG A 137 -7.08 -7.87 7.65
N ILE A 138 -6.34 -8.84 8.14
CA ILE A 138 -6.78 -9.67 9.27
C ILE A 138 -6.20 -9.16 10.59
N SER A 139 -6.85 -9.56 11.68
CA SER A 139 -6.32 -9.33 13.03
C SER A 139 -4.94 -9.98 13.16
N GLY A 140 -4.00 -9.27 13.77
CA GLY A 140 -2.64 -9.76 14.00
C GLY A 140 -2.07 -9.25 15.33
N ARG A 141 -0.77 -9.45 15.56
CA ARG A 141 -0.10 -9.02 16.79
C ARG A 141 -0.07 -7.49 16.98
N ALA A 142 -0.15 -6.72 15.88
CA ALA A 142 -0.08 -5.26 15.91
C ALA A 142 -1.37 -4.58 16.38
N SER A 143 -2.54 -5.11 16.02
CA SER A 143 -3.83 -4.56 16.43
C SER A 143 -4.98 -5.54 16.21
N LYS A 144 -6.04 -5.36 17.00
CA LYS A 144 -7.32 -6.04 16.80
C LYS A 144 -8.13 -5.30 15.72
N MET A 145 -8.91 -6.06 14.95
CA MET A 145 -9.90 -5.48 14.04
C MET A 145 -11.09 -4.93 14.85
N PRO A 146 -11.69 -3.80 14.45
CA PRO A 146 -12.99 -3.38 14.96
C PRO A 146 -14.07 -4.45 14.70
N PRO A 147 -15.12 -4.56 15.54
CA PRO A 147 -16.11 -5.65 15.44
C PRO A 147 -16.81 -5.80 14.08
N GLY A 148 -16.97 -4.70 13.33
CA GLY A 148 -17.62 -4.71 12.00
C GLY A 148 -16.68 -5.06 10.84
N GLU A 149 -15.36 -5.00 11.05
CA GLU A 149 -14.36 -5.17 9.99
C GLU A 149 -13.89 -6.63 9.91
N THR A 150 -14.79 -7.50 9.45
CA THR A 150 -14.53 -8.94 9.30
C THR A 150 -14.45 -9.32 7.83
N LEU A 151 -13.68 -10.35 7.49
CA LEU A 151 -13.62 -10.85 6.10
C LEU A 151 -15.00 -11.30 5.63
N ALA A 152 -15.78 -11.99 6.47
CA ALA A 152 -17.16 -12.33 6.16
C ALA A 152 -18.06 -11.10 5.95
N GLY A 153 -17.85 -10.02 6.71
CA GLY A 153 -18.56 -8.75 6.55
C GLY A 153 -18.28 -8.09 5.21
N PHE A 154 -17.00 -7.97 4.84
CA PHE A 154 -16.61 -7.46 3.55
C PHE A 154 -17.00 -8.39 2.40
N GLY A 155 -16.88 -9.71 2.58
CA GLY A 155 -17.21 -10.69 1.57
C GLY A 155 -18.68 -10.72 1.17
N ARG A 156 -19.57 -10.42 2.12
CA ARG A 156 -21.01 -10.24 1.84
C ARG A 156 -21.31 -9.12 0.83
N THR A 157 -20.39 -8.17 0.64
CA THR A 157 -20.58 -7.10 -0.36
C THR A 157 -20.29 -7.55 -1.79
N GLY A 158 -19.54 -8.65 -1.98
CA GLY A 158 -19.10 -9.11 -3.29
C GLY A 158 -18.03 -8.24 -3.96
N ALA A 159 -17.59 -7.14 -3.31
CA ALA A 159 -16.54 -6.26 -3.83
C ALA A 159 -15.20 -7.00 -3.97
N THR A 160 -14.29 -6.45 -4.77
CA THR A 160 -12.91 -6.96 -4.79
C THR A 160 -12.23 -6.58 -3.47
N LEU A 161 -11.61 -7.55 -2.82
CA LEU A 161 -10.89 -7.35 -1.56
C LEU A 161 -9.38 -7.32 -1.85
N ALA A 162 -8.67 -6.31 -1.35
CA ALA A 162 -7.21 -6.25 -1.29
C ALA A 162 -6.76 -6.41 0.17
N ILE A 163 -6.37 -7.63 0.52
CA ILE A 163 -6.11 -8.07 1.89
C ILE A 163 -4.62 -8.01 2.16
N HIS A 164 -4.23 -7.11 3.05
CA HIS A 164 -2.85 -6.88 3.44
C HIS A 164 -2.55 -7.64 4.74
N LEU A 165 -1.25 -7.87 4.98
CA LEU A 165 -0.76 -8.45 6.24
C LEU A 165 -1.42 -9.80 6.60
N ALA A 166 -1.79 -10.59 5.57
CA ALA A 166 -2.61 -11.79 5.75
C ALA A 166 -2.03 -13.07 5.12
N ILE A 167 -0.90 -12.99 4.39
CA ILE A 167 -0.34 -14.14 3.66
C ILE A 167 -0.06 -15.36 4.55
N HIS A 168 0.34 -15.14 5.80
CA HIS A 168 0.61 -16.19 6.78
C HIS A 168 -0.65 -16.92 7.27
N ALA A 169 -1.84 -16.43 6.93
CA ALA A 169 -3.13 -17.00 7.30
C ALA A 169 -4.04 -17.06 6.05
N ILE A 170 -3.48 -17.50 4.92
CA ILE A 170 -4.21 -17.69 3.68
C ILE A 170 -5.37 -18.68 3.86
N ASP A 171 -5.19 -19.69 4.71
CA ASP A 171 -6.18 -20.69 5.09
C ASP A 171 -7.43 -20.05 5.69
N ARG A 172 -7.22 -19.11 6.60
CA ARG A 172 -8.29 -18.32 7.20
C ARG A 172 -8.99 -17.44 6.16
N VAL A 173 -8.24 -16.81 5.26
CA VAL A 173 -8.81 -16.00 4.17
C VAL A 173 -9.71 -16.85 3.29
N VAL A 174 -9.24 -18.03 2.89
CA VAL A 174 -10.02 -18.97 2.06
C VAL A 174 -11.27 -19.45 2.79
N ALA A 175 -11.13 -19.90 4.04
CA ALA A 175 -12.24 -20.40 4.84
C ALA A 175 -13.34 -19.36 5.06
N GLU A 176 -12.98 -18.10 5.37
CA GLU A 176 -13.96 -17.04 5.63
C GLU A 176 -14.62 -16.50 4.34
N LEU A 177 -13.93 -16.52 3.20
CA LEU A 177 -14.43 -15.92 1.95
C LEU A 177 -15.12 -16.90 1.01
N THR A 178 -14.78 -18.20 1.06
CA THR A 178 -15.40 -19.22 0.20
C THR A 178 -16.94 -19.25 0.31
N PRO A 179 -17.56 -19.15 1.50
CA PRO A 179 -19.02 -19.11 1.62
C PRO A 179 -19.70 -17.91 0.93
N HIS A 180 -18.95 -16.85 0.63
CA HIS A 180 -19.47 -15.61 0.05
C HIS A 180 -19.17 -15.48 -1.45
N TYR A 181 -17.99 -15.94 -1.88
CA TYR A 181 -17.55 -15.78 -3.26
C TYR A 181 -17.63 -17.07 -4.09
N GLY A 182 -17.71 -18.25 -3.46
CA GLY A 182 -17.62 -19.55 -4.12
C GLY A 182 -16.17 -20.00 -4.32
N GLY A 183 -15.93 -21.32 -4.31
CA GLY A 183 -14.57 -21.88 -4.42
C GLY A 183 -13.88 -21.58 -5.75
N ASP A 184 -14.65 -21.31 -6.81
CA ASP A 184 -14.18 -20.92 -8.14
C ASP A 184 -13.80 -19.43 -8.23
N CYS A 185 -14.01 -18.64 -7.16
CA CYS A 185 -13.68 -17.22 -7.19
C CYS A 185 -12.18 -17.00 -7.39
N PRO A 186 -11.77 -16.14 -8.35
CA PRO A 186 -10.38 -15.82 -8.58
C PRO A 186 -9.66 -15.23 -7.35
N VAL A 187 -8.41 -15.65 -7.19
CA VAL A 187 -7.48 -15.13 -6.19
C VAL A 187 -6.15 -14.82 -6.88
N ALA A 188 -5.56 -13.68 -6.54
CA ALA A 188 -4.22 -13.31 -6.96
C ALA A 188 -3.39 -12.87 -5.76
N ILE A 189 -2.17 -13.39 -5.63
CA ILE A 189 -1.20 -13.00 -4.61
C ILE A 189 -0.03 -12.37 -5.33
N VAL A 190 0.25 -11.11 -4.99
CA VAL A 190 1.43 -10.39 -5.52
C VAL A 190 2.42 -10.21 -4.39
N PHE A 191 3.58 -10.85 -4.54
CA PHE A 191 4.70 -10.76 -3.63
C PHE A 191 5.66 -9.68 -4.09
N ARG A 192 6.04 -8.79 -3.16
CA ARG A 192 6.99 -7.69 -3.39
C ARG A 192 6.79 -6.97 -4.72
N ALA A 193 5.57 -6.48 -4.95
CA ALA A 193 5.24 -5.70 -6.14
C ALA A 193 6.28 -4.58 -6.37
N SER A 194 6.74 -4.44 -7.62
CA SER A 194 7.82 -3.56 -8.11
C SER A 194 9.27 -3.90 -7.69
N TRP A 195 9.49 -4.86 -6.79
CA TRP A 195 10.86 -5.26 -6.45
C TRP A 195 11.45 -6.15 -7.55
N PRO A 196 12.79 -6.26 -7.65
CA PRO A 196 13.44 -7.15 -8.61
C PRO A 196 13.02 -8.62 -8.48
N ASP A 197 12.61 -9.05 -7.29
CA ASP A 197 12.11 -10.39 -6.98
C ASP A 197 10.56 -10.45 -6.90
N GLU A 198 9.86 -9.55 -7.59
CA GLU A 198 8.40 -9.59 -7.74
C GLU A 198 7.93 -10.95 -8.26
N ARG A 199 6.90 -11.50 -7.61
CA ARG A 199 6.28 -12.77 -8.03
C ARG A 199 4.77 -12.67 -7.93
N VAL A 200 4.10 -13.28 -8.90
CA VAL A 200 2.63 -13.32 -8.99
C VAL A 200 2.17 -14.77 -8.94
N LEU A 201 1.27 -15.08 -8.01
CA LEU A 201 0.59 -16.36 -7.93
C LEU A 201 -0.90 -16.15 -8.16
N THR A 202 -1.49 -16.91 -9.08
CA THR A 202 -2.92 -16.82 -9.40
C THR A 202 -3.59 -18.18 -9.26
N GLY A 203 -4.84 -18.17 -8.84
CA GLY A 203 -5.64 -19.37 -8.64
C GLY A 203 -7.08 -19.01 -8.29
N THR A 204 -7.71 -19.88 -7.54
CA THR A 204 -9.06 -19.67 -7.01
C THR A 204 -9.07 -19.90 -5.50
N LEU A 205 -10.16 -19.55 -4.82
CA LEU A 205 -10.30 -19.87 -3.40
C LEU A 205 -10.13 -21.38 -3.13
N ALA A 206 -10.51 -22.25 -4.07
CA ALA A 206 -10.34 -23.70 -3.95
C ALA A 206 -8.90 -24.19 -4.20
N THR A 207 -8.02 -23.40 -4.83
CA THR A 207 -6.69 -23.88 -5.29
C THR A 207 -5.52 -23.10 -4.72
N ILE A 208 -5.74 -21.86 -4.24
CA ILE A 208 -4.65 -20.94 -3.89
C ILE A 208 -3.78 -21.44 -2.73
N GLU A 209 -4.36 -22.16 -1.77
CA GLU A 209 -3.60 -22.71 -0.63
C GLU A 209 -2.55 -23.73 -1.10
N ALA A 210 -2.95 -24.67 -1.96
CA ALA A 210 -2.06 -25.69 -2.49
C ALA A 210 -0.97 -25.06 -3.37
N LEU A 211 -1.33 -24.05 -4.17
CA LEU A 211 -0.38 -23.31 -5.00
C LEU A 211 0.64 -22.56 -4.15
N LEU A 212 0.22 -21.89 -3.07
CA LEU A 212 1.15 -21.20 -2.17
C LEU A 212 2.03 -22.17 -1.40
N ALA A 213 1.51 -23.35 -1.01
CA ALA A 213 2.30 -24.37 -0.33
C ALA A 213 3.39 -24.98 -1.24
N ALA A 214 3.11 -25.11 -2.54
CA ALA A 214 4.08 -25.60 -3.52
C ALA A 214 5.18 -24.57 -3.82
N ASP A 215 4.87 -23.28 -3.68
CA ASP A 215 5.80 -22.19 -3.95
C ASP A 215 5.73 -21.11 -2.86
N PRO A 216 6.27 -21.38 -1.65
CA PRO A 216 6.10 -20.51 -0.50
C PRO A 216 6.61 -19.09 -0.73
N MET A 217 5.78 -18.12 -0.36
CA MET A 217 6.11 -16.70 -0.37
C MET A 217 5.98 -16.15 1.06
N GLU A 218 7.06 -15.61 1.60
CA GLU A 218 7.10 -15.15 2.99
C GLU A 218 7.00 -13.62 3.11
N ARG A 219 5.95 -13.14 3.81
CA ARG A 219 5.74 -11.70 4.12
C ARG A 219 5.63 -10.84 2.85
N THR A 220 5.40 -9.54 3.01
CA THR A 220 5.30 -8.54 1.92
C THR A 220 4.53 -9.01 0.68
N ALA A 221 3.30 -9.49 0.90
CA ALA A 221 2.40 -9.90 -0.15
C ALA A 221 1.00 -9.28 0.06
N ILE A 222 0.32 -9.06 -1.06
CA ILE A 222 -1.07 -8.60 -1.09
C ILE A 222 -1.90 -9.70 -1.72
N ILE A 223 -3.01 -10.05 -1.08
CA ILE A 223 -3.96 -11.02 -1.58
C ILE A 223 -5.15 -10.25 -2.16
N PHE A 224 -5.46 -10.47 -3.42
CA PHE A 224 -6.70 -10.03 -4.04
C PHE A 224 -7.68 -11.19 -4.14
N VAL A 225 -8.94 -10.95 -3.78
CA VAL A 225 -10.05 -11.90 -3.96
C VAL A 225 -11.20 -11.15 -4.61
N GLY A 226 -11.69 -11.65 -5.75
CA GLY A 226 -12.83 -11.05 -6.42
C GLY A 226 -12.97 -11.44 -7.88
N ARG A 227 -14.20 -11.32 -8.40
CA ARG A 227 -14.53 -11.69 -9.78
C ARG A 227 -13.85 -10.80 -10.81
N SER A 228 -13.50 -9.55 -10.48
CA SER A 228 -12.82 -8.65 -11.42
C SER A 228 -11.42 -9.12 -11.84
N LEU A 229 -10.77 -10.01 -11.09
CA LEU A 229 -9.43 -10.50 -11.41
C LEU A 229 -9.38 -11.40 -12.67
N ALA A 230 -10.50 -12.04 -13.02
CA ALA A 230 -10.62 -12.90 -14.20
C ALA A 230 -11.71 -12.39 -15.17
N ALA A 231 -12.13 -11.14 -15.04
CA ALA A 231 -13.13 -10.59 -15.93
C ALA A 231 -12.58 -10.41 -17.34
N GLU A 232 -13.34 -10.90 -18.31
CA GLU A 232 -13.15 -10.76 -19.75
C GLU A 232 -14.51 -10.35 -20.35
N ASP A 233 -14.51 -9.73 -21.52
CA ASP A 233 -15.72 -9.36 -22.28
C ASP A 233 -16.77 -8.53 -21.52
N PHE A 234 -16.34 -7.68 -20.58
CA PHE A 234 -17.21 -6.73 -19.87
C PHE A 234 -17.53 -5.50 -20.73
N GLY A 235 -18.66 -4.85 -20.44
CA GLY A 235 -19.09 -3.64 -21.16
C GLY A 235 -18.08 -2.49 -21.02
N GLU A 236 -17.83 -1.77 -22.11
CA GLU A 236 -16.98 -0.59 -22.08
C GLU A 236 -17.58 0.50 -21.17
N SER A 237 -16.71 1.22 -20.45
CA SER A 237 -17.16 2.37 -19.69
C SER A 237 -17.68 3.46 -20.63
N SER A 238 -18.87 4.01 -20.32
CA SER A 238 -19.41 5.16 -21.04
C SER A 238 -18.57 6.43 -20.91
N LEU A 239 -17.48 6.40 -20.13
CA LEU A 239 -16.44 7.42 -20.13
C LEU A 239 -16.13 7.75 -21.61
N TYR A 240 -15.54 6.86 -22.40
CA TYR A 240 -15.10 7.22 -23.75
C TYR A 240 -16.17 7.01 -24.85
N ASP A 241 -17.39 6.61 -24.50
CA ASP A 241 -18.50 6.34 -25.44
C ASP A 241 -18.83 7.51 -26.38
N ALA A 242 -18.81 7.29 -27.70
CA ALA A 242 -19.00 8.30 -28.75
C ALA A 242 -20.23 9.19 -28.58
N HIS A 243 -21.30 8.65 -28.02
CA HIS A 243 -22.60 9.29 -27.88
C HIS A 243 -22.78 9.94 -26.50
N TYR A 244 -21.88 9.68 -25.55
CA TYR A 244 -21.88 10.33 -24.25
C TYR A 244 -21.20 11.70 -24.29
N GLN A 245 -22.01 12.77 -24.32
CA GLN A 245 -21.56 14.15 -24.22
C GLN A 245 -21.06 14.47 -22.81
N ARG A 246 -19.73 14.55 -22.66
CA ARG A 246 -19.08 14.98 -21.43
C ARG A 246 -18.73 16.47 -21.48
N ARG A 247 -18.51 17.07 -20.30
CA ARG A 247 -18.14 18.48 -20.12
C ARG A 247 -16.97 18.96 -21.01
N PHE A 248 -16.06 18.07 -21.38
CA PHE A 248 -14.91 18.34 -22.25
C PHE A 248 -14.99 17.64 -23.61
N ARG A 249 -16.14 17.04 -23.96
CA ARG A 249 -16.37 16.36 -25.23
C ARG A 249 -17.19 17.26 -26.16
N GLY A 250 -16.46 18.10 -26.87
CA GLY A 250 -16.89 19.00 -27.92
C GLY A 250 -15.61 19.64 -28.47
N ARG A 251 -15.43 19.66 -29.79
CA ARG A 251 -14.23 20.27 -30.42
C ARG A 251 -14.27 21.80 -30.41
N ASP A 252 -15.27 22.39 -29.76
CA ASP A 252 -15.41 23.85 -29.66
C ASP A 252 -14.39 24.39 -28.65
N GLY A 253 -13.13 24.47 -29.07
CA GLY A 253 -12.02 24.97 -28.26
C GLY A 253 -10.65 24.33 -28.50
N LEU A 254 -10.51 23.40 -29.46
CA LEU A 254 -9.22 22.89 -29.97
C LEU A 254 -9.03 23.28 -31.44
#